data_AF-A0A9D4XSE1-F1
#
_entry.id   AF-A0A9D4XSE1-F1
#
_cell.length_a   1.000
_cell.length_b   1.000
_cell.length_c   1.000
_cell.angle_alpha   90.00
_cell.angle_beta   90.00
_cell.angle_gamma   90.00
#
_symmetry.space_group_name_H-M   'P 1'
#
loop_
_entity.id
_entity.type
_entity.pdbx_description
1 polymer ?
#
loop_
_entity_poly.entity_id
_entity_poly.type
_entity_poly.pdbx_seq_one_letter_code
_entity_poly.pdbx_strand_id
1 'polypeptide(L)'
;MICSESMEDAGLQKNQIDEIILVGGSTRIPKVQQLVKDFFEGKEPNKGVNPAEAVDVLKVYPFHATVTTFQFGFASLVINLIWILNLHPRPNIRRSQFASILPVVMAHTLGNLLTNISLGKVSVSFTHTIKAMEPFFTVVLSSFILGEVPTFWMISSLLPIVGGVALASMTEVSFNWIGFNTAMASNLTNQLRNVMRKKTNG
;
A
#
# COMPACT_ATOMS: atom_id res chain seq x y z
N MET A 1 -21.61 2.03 1.38
CA MET A 1 -20.81 3.11 1.99
C MET A 1 -19.63 3.45 1.11
N ILE A 2 -18.62 2.57 0.97
CA ILE A 2 -17.40 2.83 0.19
C ILE A 2 -17.67 3.17 -1.30
N CYS A 3 -18.44 2.36 -2.04
CA CYS A 3 -18.69 2.65 -3.47
C CYS A 3 -19.45 3.97 -3.71
N SER A 4 -20.31 4.38 -2.78
CA SER A 4 -21.07 5.63 -2.91
C SER A 4 -20.18 6.84 -2.70
N GLU A 5 -19.32 6.77 -1.68
CA GLU A 5 -18.35 7.81 -1.34
C GLU A 5 -17.32 7.97 -2.47
N SER A 6 -16.80 6.85 -3.01
CA SER A 6 -15.88 6.89 -4.16
C SER A 6 -16.52 7.44 -5.45
N MET A 7 -17.84 7.25 -5.66
CA MET A 7 -18.57 7.82 -6.81
C MET A 7 -18.72 9.34 -6.66
N GLU A 8 -19.01 9.80 -5.44
CA GLU A 8 -19.15 11.21 -5.10
C GLU A 8 -17.81 11.95 -5.26
N ASP A 9 -16.71 11.38 -4.75
CA ASP A 9 -15.36 11.91 -4.94
C ASP A 9 -14.96 12.01 -6.42
N ALA A 10 -15.41 11.07 -7.24
CA ALA A 10 -15.15 11.06 -8.67
C ALA A 10 -16.09 11.99 -9.47
N GLY A 11 -17.15 12.51 -8.86
CA GLY A 11 -18.18 13.30 -9.55
C GLY A 11 -18.95 12.51 -10.62
N LEU A 12 -19.05 11.19 -10.46
CA LEU A 12 -19.67 10.29 -11.43
C LEU A 12 -20.98 9.72 -10.88
N GLN A 13 -21.93 9.46 -11.77
CA GLN A 13 -23.14 8.70 -11.48
C GLN A 13 -22.95 7.22 -11.82
N LYS A 14 -23.71 6.34 -11.15
CA LYS A 14 -23.61 4.88 -11.32
C LYS A 14 -23.78 4.41 -12.77
N ASN A 15 -24.62 5.09 -13.53
CA ASN A 15 -24.88 4.80 -14.94
C ASN A 15 -23.71 5.16 -15.87
N GLN A 16 -22.77 6.01 -15.42
CA GLN A 16 -21.57 6.41 -16.17
C GLN A 16 -20.40 5.43 -16.02
N ILE A 17 -20.56 4.36 -15.22
CA ILE A 17 -19.54 3.33 -15.06
C ILE A 17 -19.70 2.27 -16.15
N ASP A 18 -18.81 2.23 -17.12
CA ASP A 18 -18.88 1.29 -18.25
C ASP A 18 -18.58 -0.16 -17.82
N GLU A 19 -17.55 -0.36 -16.99
CA GLU A 19 -17.07 -1.67 -16.57
C GLU A 19 -16.72 -1.69 -15.08
N ILE A 20 -16.99 -2.82 -14.43
CA ILE A 20 -16.64 -3.04 -13.03
C ILE A 20 -15.55 -4.10 -13.01
N ILE A 21 -14.35 -3.73 -12.56
CA ILE A 21 -13.23 -4.66 -12.44
C ILE A 21 -13.05 -5.04 -10.97
N LEU A 22 -13.28 -6.31 -10.64
CA LEU A 22 -12.94 -6.83 -9.32
C LEU A 22 -11.52 -7.39 -9.36
N VAL A 23 -10.69 -6.95 -8.40
CA VAL A 23 -9.29 -7.38 -8.28
C VAL A 23 -8.99 -7.94 -6.89
N GLY A 24 -7.97 -8.81 -6.81
CA GLY A 24 -7.49 -9.37 -5.55
C GLY A 24 -8.50 -10.30 -4.85
N GLY A 25 -8.45 -10.37 -3.53
CA GLY A 25 -9.27 -11.29 -2.72
C GLY A 25 -10.79 -11.12 -2.88
N SER A 26 -11.25 -9.92 -3.25
CA SER A 26 -12.67 -9.62 -3.51
C SER A 26 -13.28 -10.46 -4.64
N THR A 27 -12.45 -10.90 -5.59
CA THR A 27 -12.85 -11.81 -6.69
C THR A 27 -13.26 -13.20 -6.20
N ARG A 28 -12.94 -13.57 -4.96
CA ARG A 28 -13.22 -14.89 -4.37
C ARG A 28 -14.30 -14.86 -3.30
N ILE A 29 -14.87 -13.69 -2.98
CA ILE A 29 -15.90 -13.54 -1.95
C ILE A 29 -17.27 -13.40 -2.62
N PRO A 30 -18.15 -14.42 -2.60
CA PRO A 30 -19.44 -14.39 -3.30
C PRO A 30 -20.34 -13.24 -2.85
N LYS A 31 -20.30 -12.92 -1.55
CA LYS A 31 -21.11 -11.85 -0.98
C LYS A 31 -20.71 -10.47 -1.48
N VAL A 32 -19.41 -10.23 -1.68
CA VAL A 32 -18.90 -8.96 -2.22
C VAL A 32 -19.32 -8.82 -3.69
N GLN A 33 -19.20 -9.89 -4.47
CA GLN A 33 -19.64 -9.89 -5.88
C GLN A 33 -21.13 -9.54 -6.01
N GLN A 34 -21.97 -10.13 -5.15
CA GLN A 34 -23.40 -9.88 -5.16
C GLN A 34 -23.72 -8.43 -4.77
N LEU A 35 -23.10 -7.91 -3.70
CA LEU A 35 -23.32 -6.53 -3.27
C LEU A 35 -22.88 -5.49 -4.32
N VAL A 36 -21.77 -5.74 -5.01
CA VAL A 36 -21.29 -4.87 -6.09
C VAL A 36 -22.24 -4.93 -7.28
N LYS A 37 -22.69 -6.12 -7.67
CA LYS A 37 -23.68 -6.31 -8.74
C LYS A 37 -25.00 -5.59 -8.41
N ASP A 38 -25.50 -5.73 -7.19
CA ASP A 38 -26.73 -5.06 -6.74
C ASP A 38 -26.58 -3.53 -6.72
N PHE A 39 -25.41 -3.02 -6.34
CA PHE A 39 -25.14 -1.58 -6.27
C PHE A 39 -25.10 -0.89 -7.64
N PHE A 40 -24.60 -1.59 -8.66
CA PHE A 40 -24.46 -1.10 -10.05
C PHE A 40 -25.50 -1.70 -11.00
N GLU A 41 -26.74 -1.88 -10.51
CA GLU A 41 -27.90 -2.22 -11.33
C GLU A 41 -27.76 -3.53 -12.13
N GLY A 42 -27.09 -4.53 -11.54
CA GLY A 42 -26.97 -5.86 -12.12
C GLY A 42 -25.76 -6.03 -13.06
N LYS A 43 -24.93 -5.01 -13.26
CA LYS A 43 -23.69 -5.13 -14.05
C LYS A 43 -22.76 -6.19 -13.44
N GLU A 44 -22.37 -7.16 -14.27
CA GLU A 44 -21.49 -8.25 -13.86
C GLU A 44 -20.04 -7.74 -13.75
N PRO A 45 -19.39 -7.93 -12.59
CA PRO A 45 -18.00 -7.54 -12.44
C PRO A 45 -17.06 -8.46 -13.23
N ASN A 46 -16.18 -7.86 -14.04
CA ASN A 46 -15.09 -8.54 -14.71
C ASN A 46 -14.02 -8.99 -13.69
N LYS A 47 -13.61 -10.24 -13.81
CA LYS A 47 -12.64 -10.94 -12.95
C LYS A 47 -11.34 -11.29 -13.69
N GLY A 48 -11.28 -11.02 -15.00
CA GLY A 48 -10.19 -11.42 -15.89
C GLY A 48 -8.94 -10.55 -15.77
N VAL A 49 -9.03 -9.37 -15.16
CA VAL A 49 -7.86 -8.54 -14.85
C VAL A 49 -7.34 -8.96 -13.48
N ASN A 50 -6.39 -9.87 -13.46
CA ASN A 50 -5.66 -10.19 -12.24
C ASN A 50 -4.40 -9.31 -12.18
N PRO A 51 -4.39 -8.17 -11.47
CA PRO A 51 -3.16 -7.40 -11.29
C PRO A 51 -2.05 -8.22 -10.61
N ALA A 52 -2.40 -9.34 -9.94
CA ALA A 52 -1.39 -10.26 -9.42
C ALA A 52 -0.61 -10.99 -10.55
N GLU A 53 -1.18 -11.22 -11.74
CA GLU A 53 -0.43 -11.80 -12.88
C GLU A 53 0.59 -10.80 -13.44
N ALA A 54 0.24 -9.52 -13.53
CA ALA A 54 1.17 -8.47 -13.96
C ALA A 54 2.34 -8.30 -12.96
N VAL A 55 2.08 -8.53 -11.67
CA VAL A 55 3.09 -8.46 -10.61
C VAL A 55 3.85 -9.79 -10.48
N ASP A 56 3.27 -10.94 -10.88
CA ASP A 56 3.99 -12.22 -11.03
C ASP A 56 5.10 -12.14 -12.10
N VAL A 57 5.05 -11.18 -13.04
CA VAL A 57 6.18 -10.85 -13.92
C VAL A 57 7.44 -10.47 -13.12
N LEU A 58 7.31 -9.92 -11.91
CA LEU A 58 8.45 -9.66 -11.01
C LEU A 58 9.11 -10.92 -10.48
N LYS A 59 8.40 -12.06 -10.44
CA LYS A 59 9.03 -13.36 -10.12
C LYS A 59 9.96 -13.81 -11.25
N VAL A 60 9.68 -13.38 -12.48
CA VAL A 60 10.46 -13.70 -13.69
C VAL A 60 11.63 -12.72 -13.88
N TYR A 61 11.47 -11.45 -13.46
CA TYR A 61 12.52 -10.43 -13.53
C TYR A 61 13.14 -10.16 -12.14
N PRO A 62 14.31 -10.76 -11.82
CA PRO A 62 14.94 -10.69 -10.49
C PRO A 62 15.51 -9.31 -10.11
N PHE A 63 15.32 -8.28 -10.95
CA PHE A 63 15.88 -6.95 -10.78
C PHE A 63 14.91 -5.99 -10.04
N HIS A 64 14.56 -6.34 -8.80
CA HIS A 64 13.66 -5.54 -7.93
C HIS A 64 14.12 -4.08 -7.74
N ALA A 65 15.44 -3.85 -7.72
CA ALA A 65 16.02 -2.51 -7.66
C ALA A 65 15.73 -1.70 -8.93
N THR A 66 15.82 -2.32 -10.11
CA THR A 66 15.53 -1.67 -11.40
C THR A 66 14.08 -1.22 -11.49
N VAL A 67 13.15 -2.03 -11.00
CA VAL A 67 11.71 -1.69 -10.94
C VAL A 67 11.49 -0.48 -10.04
N THR A 68 12.12 -0.47 -8.87
CA THR A 68 12.06 0.64 -7.93
C THR A 68 12.63 1.93 -8.55
N THR A 69 13.79 1.83 -9.21
CA THR A 69 14.42 2.96 -9.92
C THR A 69 13.53 3.47 -11.05
N PHE A 70 12.92 2.59 -11.83
CA PHE A 70 12.03 2.97 -12.92
C PHE A 70 10.77 3.67 -12.40
N GLN A 71 10.15 3.16 -11.32
CA GLN A 71 9.00 3.79 -10.67
C GLN A 71 9.32 5.23 -10.23
N PHE A 72 10.46 5.44 -9.57
CA PHE A 72 10.88 6.77 -9.15
C PHE A 72 11.29 7.68 -10.31
N GLY A 73 11.95 7.12 -11.34
CA GLY A 73 12.33 7.84 -12.54
C GLY A 73 11.11 8.33 -13.33
N PHE A 74 10.14 7.45 -13.55
CA PHE A 74 8.88 7.78 -14.21
C PHE A 74 8.09 8.82 -13.40
N ALA A 75 7.95 8.64 -12.08
CA ALA A 75 7.29 9.62 -11.23
C ALA A 75 7.98 11.00 -11.30
N SER A 76 9.30 11.03 -11.28
CA SER A 76 10.08 12.27 -11.42
C SER A 76 9.83 12.94 -12.78
N LEU A 77 9.76 12.16 -13.86
CA LEU A 77 9.46 12.67 -15.20
C LEU A 77 8.06 13.29 -15.25
N VAL A 78 7.04 12.61 -14.72
CA VAL A 78 5.66 13.13 -14.67
C VAL A 78 5.58 14.41 -13.85
N ILE A 79 6.23 14.47 -12.69
CA ILE A 79 6.26 15.69 -11.86
C ILE A 79 6.92 16.86 -12.59
N ASN A 80 8.03 16.61 -13.30
CA ASN A 80 8.67 17.63 -14.12
C ASN A 80 7.76 18.11 -15.25
N LEU A 81 7.02 17.21 -15.91
CA LEU A 81 6.04 17.59 -16.93
C LEU A 81 4.92 18.45 -16.35
N ILE A 82 4.37 18.09 -15.19
CA ILE A 82 3.36 18.90 -14.48
C ILE A 82 3.87 20.32 -14.20
N TRP A 83 5.13 20.46 -13.78
CA TRP A 83 5.75 21.76 -13.52
C TRP A 83 6.16 22.55 -14.76
N ILE A 84 6.35 21.89 -15.91
CA ILE A 84 6.60 22.53 -17.21
C ILE A 84 5.27 23.03 -17.80
N LEU A 85 4.23 22.20 -17.73
CA LEU A 85 2.88 22.52 -18.19
C LEU A 85 2.13 23.46 -17.22
N ASN A 86 2.77 23.85 -16.12
CA ASN A 86 2.24 24.75 -15.09
C ASN A 86 0.87 24.30 -14.52
N LEU A 87 0.63 22.98 -14.51
CA LEU A 87 -0.60 22.37 -14.01
C LEU A 87 -0.66 22.36 -12.47
N HIS A 88 0.49 22.46 -11.80
CA HIS A 88 0.58 22.53 -10.35
C HIS A 88 1.76 23.42 -9.90
N PRO A 89 1.60 24.27 -8.86
CA PRO A 89 2.67 25.16 -8.40
C PRO A 89 3.87 24.37 -7.88
N ARG A 90 5.08 24.91 -8.14
CA ARG A 90 6.33 24.32 -7.66
C ARG A 90 6.46 24.51 -6.14
N PRO A 91 6.81 23.47 -5.38
CA PRO A 91 7.03 23.60 -3.95
C PRO A 91 8.28 24.46 -3.68
N ASN A 92 8.18 25.38 -2.71
CA ASN A 92 9.30 26.21 -2.29
C ASN A 92 10.16 25.47 -1.25
N ILE A 93 11.18 24.74 -1.71
CA ILE A 93 12.06 23.94 -0.86
C ILE A 93 13.29 24.76 -0.46
N ARG A 94 13.41 25.08 0.83
CA ARG A 94 14.60 25.75 1.38
C ARG A 94 15.73 24.75 1.60
N ARG A 95 16.98 25.14 1.36
CA ARG A 95 18.17 24.27 1.55
C ARG A 95 18.28 23.65 2.94
N SER A 96 17.79 24.32 3.99
CA SER A 96 17.75 23.81 5.36
C SER A 96 16.79 22.62 5.53
N GLN A 97 15.75 22.51 4.70
CA GLN A 97 14.75 21.45 4.79
C GLN A 97 15.25 20.13 4.17
N PHE A 98 16.30 20.16 3.34
CA PHE A 98 16.85 18.94 2.74
C PHE A 98 17.35 17.96 3.79
N ALA A 99 18.02 18.44 4.85
CA ALA A 99 18.51 17.59 5.93
C ALA A 99 17.37 16.89 6.69
N SER A 100 16.22 17.56 6.84
CA SER A 100 15.03 17.00 7.50
C SER A 100 14.24 16.06 6.60
N ILE A 101 14.24 16.30 5.29
CA ILE A 101 13.50 15.48 4.30
C ILE A 101 14.28 14.21 3.94
N LEU A 102 15.62 14.25 3.97
CA LEU A 102 16.48 13.14 3.54
C LEU A 102 16.15 11.80 4.24
N PRO A 103 16.01 11.72 5.58
CA PRO A 103 15.65 10.47 6.24
C PRO A 103 14.28 9.93 5.81
N VAL A 104 13.33 10.82 5.53
CA VAL A 104 11.96 10.48 5.09
C VAL A 104 11.99 9.86 3.70
N VAL A 105 12.77 10.44 2.78
CA VAL A 105 12.94 9.94 1.41
C VAL A 105 13.67 8.59 1.42
N MET A 106 14.77 8.48 2.19
CA MET A 106 15.52 7.23 2.32
C MET A 106 14.66 6.10 2.86
N ALA A 107 13.88 6.37 3.92
CA ALA A 107 12.93 5.41 4.46
C ALA A 107 11.86 5.02 3.42
N HIS A 108 11.32 5.97 2.66
CA HIS A 108 10.35 5.66 1.61
C HIS A 108 10.93 4.76 0.51
N THR A 109 12.10 5.13 -0.02
CA THR A 109 12.78 4.39 -1.07
C THR A 109 13.13 2.98 -0.62
N LEU A 110 13.65 2.83 0.61
CA LEU A 110 13.95 1.54 1.18
C LEU A 110 12.69 0.69 1.38
N GLY A 111 11.60 1.27 1.88
CA GLY A 111 10.32 0.56 2.04
C GLY A 111 9.75 0.05 0.71
N ASN A 112 9.85 0.84 -0.36
CA ASN A 112 9.43 0.41 -1.70
C ASN A 112 10.33 -0.70 -2.26
N LEU A 113 11.65 -0.58 -2.09
CA LEU A 113 12.58 -1.63 -2.50
C LEU A 113 12.30 -2.96 -1.80
N LEU A 114 12.12 -2.94 -0.47
CA LEU A 114 11.81 -4.12 0.33
C LEU A 114 10.46 -4.73 -0.03
N THR A 115 9.46 -3.91 -0.36
CA THR A 115 8.18 -4.39 -0.91
C THR A 115 8.42 -5.16 -2.21
N ASN A 116 9.18 -4.57 -3.15
CA ASN A 116 9.43 -5.19 -4.45
C ASN A 116 10.19 -6.52 -4.29
N ILE A 117 11.16 -6.59 -3.37
CA ILE A 117 11.85 -7.85 -3.05
C ILE A 117 10.88 -8.89 -2.49
N SER A 118 9.95 -8.50 -1.62
CA SER A 118 8.92 -9.41 -1.11
C SER A 118 8.04 -9.97 -2.22
N LEU A 119 7.53 -9.10 -3.11
CA LEU A 119 6.68 -9.48 -4.24
C LEU A 119 7.34 -10.47 -5.20
N GLY A 120 8.68 -10.45 -5.33
CA GLY A 120 9.41 -11.44 -6.11
C GLY A 120 9.71 -12.75 -5.38
N LYS A 121 9.42 -12.84 -4.07
CA LYS A 121 9.71 -14.02 -3.24
C LYS A 121 8.47 -14.73 -2.69
N VAL A 122 7.35 -14.03 -2.57
CA VAL A 122 6.07 -14.57 -2.12
C VAL A 122 4.94 -14.10 -3.03
N SER A 123 3.71 -14.58 -2.81
CA SER A 123 2.55 -14.11 -3.56
C SER A 123 2.23 -12.64 -3.24
N VAL A 124 1.75 -11.91 -4.24
CA VAL A 124 1.37 -10.50 -4.13
C VAL A 124 0.34 -10.29 -3.03
N SER A 125 -0.67 -11.18 -3.02
CA SER A 125 -1.69 -11.20 -1.98
C SER A 125 -1.08 -11.39 -0.60
N PHE A 126 -0.10 -12.28 -0.46
CA PHE A 126 0.56 -12.51 0.83
C PHE A 126 1.39 -11.31 1.30
N THR A 127 2.15 -10.65 0.40
CA THR A 127 2.83 -9.39 0.73
C THR A 127 1.85 -8.34 1.25
N HIS A 128 0.67 -8.21 0.63
CA HIS A 128 -0.37 -7.28 1.09
C HIS A 128 -1.04 -7.72 2.40
N THR A 129 -1.19 -9.03 2.63
CA THR A 129 -1.63 -9.54 3.94
C THR A 129 -0.65 -9.14 5.03
N ILE A 130 0.66 -9.29 4.80
CA ILE A 130 1.68 -8.83 5.77
C ILE A 130 1.59 -7.32 5.98
N LYS A 131 1.33 -6.53 4.93
CA LYS A 131 1.09 -5.07 5.03
C LYS A 131 -0.08 -4.68 5.91
N ALA A 132 -1.02 -5.58 6.20
CA ALA A 132 -2.05 -5.32 7.20
C ALA A 132 -1.47 -5.09 8.62
N MET A 133 -0.21 -5.45 8.88
CA MET A 133 0.50 -5.16 10.14
C MET A 133 0.90 -3.69 10.32
N GLU A 134 0.69 -2.81 9.35
CA GLU A 134 1.04 -1.39 9.45
C GLU A 134 0.53 -0.72 10.75
N PRO A 135 -0.73 -0.88 11.19
CA PRO A 135 -1.22 -0.28 12.44
C PRO A 135 -0.44 -0.75 13.67
N PHE A 136 -0.03 -2.02 13.70
CA PHE A 136 0.78 -2.57 14.80
C PHE A 136 2.12 -1.82 14.89
N PHE A 137 2.84 -1.69 13.77
CA PHE A 137 4.11 -0.97 13.76
C PHE A 137 3.95 0.52 14.09
N THR A 138 2.89 1.15 13.61
CA THR A 138 2.58 2.55 13.93
C THR A 138 2.40 2.76 15.43
N VAL A 139 1.63 1.90 16.11
CA VAL A 139 1.40 2.01 17.55
C VAL A 139 2.69 1.83 18.32
N VAL A 140 3.46 0.80 17.99
CA VAL A 140 4.76 0.53 18.63
C VAL A 140 5.70 1.72 18.45
N LEU A 141 5.89 2.18 17.22
CA LEU A 141 6.81 3.29 16.93
C LEU A 141 6.34 4.62 17.54
N SER A 142 5.04 4.92 17.51
CA SER A 142 4.51 6.15 18.12
C SER A 142 4.68 6.13 19.65
N SER A 143 4.49 4.96 20.27
CA SER A 143 4.76 4.79 21.70
C SER A 143 6.24 5.03 22.05
N PHE A 144 7.17 4.48 21.26
CA PHE A 144 8.60 4.62 21.51
C PHE A 144 9.17 6.01 21.14
N ILE A 145 8.72 6.62 20.04
CA ILE A 145 9.32 7.85 19.49
C ILE A 145 8.63 9.12 20.01
N LEU A 146 7.31 9.07 20.17
CA LEU A 146 6.48 10.20 20.58
C LEU A 146 6.04 10.11 22.04
N GLY A 147 6.17 8.95 22.69
CA GLY A 147 5.69 8.74 24.06
C GLY A 147 4.17 8.61 24.16
N GLU A 148 3.48 8.36 23.03
CA GLU A 148 2.03 8.16 23.02
C GLU A 148 1.67 6.87 23.76
N VAL A 149 0.82 6.97 24.78
CA VAL A 149 0.34 5.78 25.50
C VAL A 149 -0.84 5.17 24.75
N PRO A 150 -0.72 3.92 24.26
CA PRO A 150 -1.79 3.30 23.52
C PRO A 150 -2.97 2.98 24.43
N THR A 151 -4.19 3.24 23.95
CA THR A 151 -5.41 2.88 24.69
C THR A 151 -5.63 1.38 24.68
N PHE A 152 -6.32 0.86 25.70
CA PHE A 152 -6.67 -0.56 25.78
C PHE A 152 -7.42 -1.05 24.53
N TRP A 153 -8.37 -0.26 24.03
CA TRP A 153 -9.15 -0.58 22.83
C TRP A 153 -8.31 -0.67 21.57
N MET A 154 -7.27 0.16 21.45
CA MET A 154 -6.34 0.11 20.33
C MET A 154 -5.48 -1.16 20.38
N ILE A 155 -4.98 -1.54 21.56
CA ILE A 155 -4.23 -2.80 21.71
C ILE A 155 -5.13 -4.00 21.38
N SER A 156 -6.38 -3.98 21.85
CA SER A 156 -7.35 -5.04 21.58
C SER A 156 -7.65 -5.18 20.09
N SER A 157 -7.74 -4.09 19.33
CA SER A 157 -7.97 -4.14 17.88
C SER A 157 -6.74 -4.63 17.09
N LEU A 158 -5.53 -4.53 17.64
CA LEU A 158 -4.33 -5.10 17.01
C LEU A 158 -4.30 -6.63 17.09
N LEU A 159 -4.86 -7.25 18.14
CA LEU A 159 -4.87 -8.70 18.30
C LEU A 159 -5.44 -9.47 17.10
N PRO A 160 -6.65 -9.16 16.57
CA PRO A 160 -7.17 -9.85 15.40
C PRO A 160 -6.36 -9.57 14.13
N ILE A 161 -5.71 -8.40 14.00
CA ILE A 161 -4.84 -8.08 12.86
C ILE A 161 -3.61 -8.99 12.89
N VAL A 162 -2.90 -9.01 14.01
CA VAL A 162 -1.70 -9.85 14.19
C VAL A 162 -2.06 -11.33 14.06
N GLY A 163 -3.17 -11.75 14.67
CA GLY A 163 -3.69 -13.11 14.56
C GLY A 163 -4.03 -13.50 13.13
N GLY A 164 -4.70 -12.62 12.38
CA GLY A 164 -5.03 -12.86 10.97
C GLY A 164 -3.78 -13.01 10.09
N VAL A 165 -2.77 -12.19 10.31
CA VAL A 165 -1.49 -12.28 9.57
C VAL A 165 -0.70 -13.53 9.95
N ALA A 166 -0.70 -13.91 11.22
CA ALA A 166 -0.08 -15.15 11.69
C ALA A 166 -0.75 -16.38 11.05
N LEU A 167 -2.09 -16.44 11.07
CA LEU A 167 -2.86 -17.52 10.45
C LEU A 167 -2.63 -17.59 8.93
N ALA A 168 -2.65 -16.45 8.24
CA ALA A 168 -2.36 -16.41 6.81
C ALA A 168 -0.92 -16.87 6.50
N SER A 169 0.05 -16.56 7.36
CA SER A 169 1.43 -17.00 7.21
C SER A 169 1.59 -18.50 7.37
N MET A 170 0.79 -19.13 8.25
CA MET A 170 0.78 -20.57 8.44
C MET A 170 0.11 -21.34 7.30
N THR A 171 -0.80 -20.71 6.55
CA THR A 171 -1.56 -21.35 5.47
C THR A 171 -1.08 -20.98 4.07
N GLU A 172 -0.10 -20.07 3.94
CA GLU A 172 0.41 -19.62 2.65
C GLU A 172 1.28 -20.71 1.98
N VAL A 173 0.84 -21.18 0.81
CA VAL A 173 1.54 -22.21 0.03
C VAL A 173 2.88 -21.71 -0.50
N SER A 174 2.98 -20.42 -0.83
CA SER A 174 4.20 -19.79 -1.34
C SER A 174 5.03 -19.13 -0.23
N PHE A 175 4.91 -19.60 1.02
CA PHE A 175 5.61 -18.98 2.15
C PHE A 175 7.14 -19.03 1.95
N ASN A 176 7.78 -17.87 2.12
CA ASN A 176 9.22 -17.73 2.05
C ASN A 176 9.70 -16.75 3.12
N TRP A 177 10.67 -17.16 3.94
CA TRP A 177 11.19 -16.33 5.03
C TRP A 177 11.78 -15.00 4.57
N ILE A 178 12.46 -14.96 3.42
CA ILE A 178 13.02 -13.71 2.89
C ILE A 178 11.89 -12.79 2.46
N GLY A 179 10.90 -13.31 1.72
CA GLY A 179 9.74 -12.51 1.31
C GLY A 179 8.90 -12.01 2.48
N PHE A 180 8.74 -12.83 3.52
CA PHE A 180 8.07 -12.44 4.77
C PHE A 180 8.82 -11.33 5.52
N ASN A 181 10.12 -11.55 5.79
CA ASN A 181 10.93 -10.59 6.54
C ASN A 181 11.10 -9.26 5.80
N THR A 182 11.23 -9.29 4.46
CA THR A 182 11.31 -8.07 3.65
C THR A 182 9.98 -7.31 3.62
N ALA A 183 8.84 -8.00 3.58
CA ALA A 183 7.54 -7.34 3.75
C ALA A 183 7.39 -6.69 5.14
N MET A 184 7.72 -7.41 6.21
CA MET A 184 7.69 -6.88 7.58
C MET A 184 8.62 -5.67 7.75
N ALA A 185 9.84 -5.76 7.22
CA ALA A 185 10.80 -4.65 7.23
C ALA A 185 10.30 -3.44 6.42
N SER A 186 9.59 -3.67 5.31
CA SER A 186 8.96 -2.60 4.53
C SER A 186 7.90 -1.85 5.33
N ASN A 187 7.06 -2.57 6.09
CA ASN A 187 6.06 -1.96 6.97
C ASN A 187 6.72 -1.11 8.04
N LEU A 188 7.72 -1.67 8.72
CA LEU A 188 8.45 -0.96 9.77
C LEU A 188 9.07 0.34 9.23
N THR A 189 9.69 0.28 8.05
CA THR A 189 10.36 1.44 7.45
C THR A 189 9.34 2.49 6.98
N ASN A 190 8.23 2.05 6.38
CA ASN A 190 7.15 2.95 5.95
C ASN A 190 6.45 3.62 7.14
N GLN A 191 6.23 2.90 8.24
CA GLN A 191 5.63 3.49 9.44
C GLN A 191 6.62 4.37 10.21
N LEU A 192 7.90 4.03 10.23
CA LEU A 192 8.94 4.91 10.76
C LEU A 192 8.92 6.27 10.06
N ARG A 193 8.84 6.27 8.72
CA ARG A 193 8.67 7.50 7.93
C ARG A 193 7.43 8.29 8.35
N ASN A 194 6.29 7.62 8.54
CA ASN A 194 5.03 8.26 8.90
C ASN A 194 5.08 8.88 10.30
N VAL A 195 5.64 8.18 11.29
CA VAL A 195 5.80 8.67 12.67
C VAL A 195 6.81 9.82 12.74
N MET A 196 7.94 9.71 12.02
CA MET A 196 8.93 10.79 11.96
C MET A 196 8.37 12.06 11.31
N ARG A 197 7.49 11.92 10.32
CA ARG A 197 6.75 13.06 9.74
C ARG A 197 5.83 13.74 10.76
N LYS A 198 5.12 12.96 11.58
CA LYS A 198 4.33 13.54 12.69
C LYS A 198 5.21 14.36 13.64
N LYS A 199 6.38 13.82 14.02
CA LYS A 199 7.34 14.52 14.89
C LYS A 199 7.91 15.81 14.30
N THR A 200 8.03 15.87 12.98
CA THR A 200 8.62 17.04 12.28
C THR A 200 7.58 18.13 12.01
N ASN A 201 6.29 17.76 11.95
CA ASN A 201 5.18 18.69 11.68
C ASN A 201 4.47 19.19 12.95
N GLY A 202 4.80 18.64 14.13
CA GLY A 202 4.35 19.12 15.44
C GLY A 202 5.47 19.90 16.12
#